data_AF-C1FGH0-F1
#
_entry.id   AF-C1FGH0-F1
#
_cell.length_a   1.000
_cell.length_b   1.000
_cell.length_c   1.000
_cell.angle_alpha   90.00
_cell.angle_beta   90.00
_cell.angle_gamma   90.00
#
_symmetry.space_group_name_H-M   'P 1'
#
loop_
_entity.id
_entity.type
_entity.pdbx_description
1 polymer ?
#
loop_
_entity_poly.entity_id
_entity_poly.type
_entity_poly.pdbx_seq_one_letter_code
_entity_poly.pdbx_strand_id
1 'polypeptide(L)'
;MAQRPTAPRGRNPEQTGQAAWMATEKVNAELFTLTYGAIVRQVLHDYEDCVEDVNKKLDSMGFDIGCRLVEDFLAKTSTTRCGDFKETAEVVAKVGLRLFLGIGTRVGEWNPEGTECVITLDTNPLADFVELPEKYRDLSFSQMLCGVIRGALEMVSVRVTCEWARDALRGGDGYAIRLL
;
A
#
# COMPACT_ATOMS: atom_id res chain seq x y z
N MET A 1 47.76 -4.94 -6.12
CA MET A 1 46.48 -5.42 -5.56
C MET A 1 45.36 -4.77 -6.35
N ALA A 2 44.73 -5.50 -7.27
CA ALA A 2 43.63 -4.98 -8.07
C ALA A 2 42.39 -4.83 -7.19
N GLN A 3 41.87 -3.61 -7.08
CA GLN A 3 40.58 -3.36 -6.45
C GLN A 3 39.51 -4.12 -7.24
N ARG A 4 38.78 -5.00 -6.56
CA ARG A 4 37.59 -5.65 -7.14
C ARG A 4 36.59 -4.56 -7.50
N PRO A 5 35.95 -4.61 -8.68
CA PRO A 5 34.87 -3.70 -9.01
C PRO A 5 33.74 -3.88 -7.99
N THR A 6 33.40 -2.81 -7.28
CA THR A 6 32.20 -2.73 -6.46
C THR A 6 31.00 -2.94 -7.37
N ALA A 7 30.12 -3.89 -7.02
CA ALA A 7 28.87 -4.16 -7.72
C ALA A 7 28.09 -2.85 -7.97
N PRO A 8 27.37 -2.72 -9.11
CA PRO A 8 26.59 -1.53 -9.38
C PRO A 8 25.57 -1.34 -8.25
N ARG A 9 25.54 -0.14 -7.66
CA ARG A 9 24.52 0.27 -6.69
C ARG A 9 23.15 -0.09 -7.27
N GLY A 10 22.35 -0.83 -6.51
CA GLY A 10 21.00 -1.22 -6.88
C GLY A 10 20.20 -0.03 -7.40
N ARG A 11 19.37 -0.28 -8.41
CA ARG A 11 18.50 0.71 -9.06
C ARG A 11 17.73 1.52 -7.99
N ASN A 12 17.76 2.85 -8.07
CA ASN A 12 17.03 3.72 -7.13
C ASN A 12 15.53 3.31 -7.11
N PRO A 13 14.93 2.99 -5.94
CA PRO A 13 13.53 2.57 -5.83
C PRO A 13 12.55 3.52 -6.54
N GLU A 14 12.77 4.84 -6.46
CA GLU A 14 11.90 5.84 -7.09
C GLU A 14 11.95 5.73 -8.62
N GLN A 15 13.14 5.52 -9.18
CA GLN A 15 13.33 5.35 -10.62
C GLN A 15 12.72 4.03 -11.09
N THR A 16 12.84 2.96 -10.31
CA THR A 16 12.24 1.65 -10.61
C THR A 16 10.72 1.74 -10.60
N GLY A 17 10.13 2.32 -9.56
CA GLY A 17 8.68 2.52 -9.47
C GLY A 17 8.15 3.39 -10.61
N GLN A 18 8.85 4.48 -10.93
CA GLN A 18 8.46 5.35 -12.04
C GLN A 18 8.53 4.64 -13.40
N ALA A 19 9.61 3.89 -13.66
CA ALA A 19 9.76 3.15 -14.91
C ALA A 19 8.67 2.07 -15.06
N ALA A 20 8.40 1.33 -13.98
CA ALA A 20 7.37 0.29 -13.98
C ALA A 20 5.96 0.88 -14.16
N TRP A 21 5.66 2.01 -13.51
CA TRP A 21 4.41 2.76 -13.73
C TRP A 21 4.27 3.22 -15.18
N MET A 22 5.33 3.73 -15.80
CA MET A 22 5.28 4.17 -17.20
C MET A 22 5.07 3.00 -18.17
N ALA A 23 5.68 1.85 -17.91
CA ALA A 23 5.62 0.68 -18.78
C ALA A 23 4.32 -0.13 -18.65
N THR A 24 3.55 0.07 -17.57
CA THR A 24 2.32 -0.69 -17.31
C THR A 24 1.12 -0.03 -18.01
N GLU A 25 0.30 -0.85 -18.65
CA GLU A 25 -1.00 -0.43 -19.19
C GLU A 25 -1.93 0.01 -18.05
N LYS A 26 -2.64 1.12 -18.26
CA LYS A 26 -3.46 1.76 -17.22
C LYS A 26 -4.91 1.76 -17.63
N VAL A 27 -5.77 1.59 -16.63
CA VAL A 27 -7.20 1.85 -16.73
C VAL A 27 -7.51 3.23 -16.18
N ASN A 28 -8.69 3.77 -16.51
CA ASN A 28 -9.16 5.04 -15.95
C ASN A 28 -9.27 4.92 -14.42
N ALA A 29 -8.66 5.86 -13.69
CA ALA A 29 -8.66 5.87 -12.23
C ALA A 29 -10.06 6.00 -11.63
N GLU A 30 -10.95 6.82 -12.22
CA GLU A 30 -12.33 7.00 -11.76
C GLU A 30 -13.13 5.70 -11.84
N LEU A 31 -12.91 4.90 -12.89
CA LEU A 31 -13.54 3.58 -13.01
C LEU A 31 -13.14 2.69 -11.83
N PHE A 32 -11.85 2.71 -11.44
CA PHE A 32 -11.37 1.94 -10.30
C PHE A 32 -11.92 2.49 -8.97
N THR A 33 -11.90 3.81 -8.76
CA THR A 33 -12.42 4.46 -7.55
C THR A 33 -13.91 4.21 -7.35
N LEU A 34 -14.73 4.31 -8.40
CA LEU A 34 -16.16 4.01 -8.34
C LEU A 34 -16.43 2.52 -8.09
N THR A 35 -15.65 1.63 -8.73
CA THR A 35 -15.74 0.18 -8.48
C THR A 35 -15.41 -0.14 -7.03
N TYR A 36 -14.36 0.49 -6.49
CA TYR A 36 -13.98 0.34 -5.09
C TYR A 36 -15.06 0.84 -4.14
N GLY A 37 -15.63 2.03 -4.40
CA GLY A 37 -16.74 2.57 -3.63
C GLY A 37 -17.98 1.66 -3.63
N ALA A 38 -18.30 1.04 -4.77
CA ALA A 38 -19.37 0.05 -4.86
C ALA A 38 -19.07 -1.20 -4.00
N ILE A 39 -17.83 -1.70 -4.00
CA ILE A 39 -17.41 -2.80 -3.13
C ILE A 39 -17.57 -2.43 -1.65
N VAL A 40 -17.07 -1.26 -1.23
CA VAL A 40 -17.20 -0.82 0.17
C VAL A 40 -18.67 -0.69 0.56
N ARG A 41 -19.51 -0.15 -0.32
CA ARG A 41 -20.94 -0.03 -0.06
C ARG A 41 -21.64 -1.40 0.06
N GLN A 42 -21.27 -2.35 -0.79
CA GLN A 42 -21.79 -3.72 -0.73
C GLN A 42 -21.37 -4.41 0.56
N VAL A 43 -20.10 -4.29 0.97
CA VAL A 43 -19.62 -4.87 2.22
C VAL A 43 -20.31 -4.24 3.43
N LEU A 44 -20.52 -2.91 3.44
CA LEU A 44 -21.32 -2.24 4.48
C LEU A 44 -22.73 -2.82 4.58
N HIS A 45 -23.38 -3.05 3.44
CA HIS A 45 -24.70 -3.66 3.40
C HIS A 45 -24.71 -5.09 3.95
N ASP A 46 -23.76 -5.93 3.51
CA ASP A 46 -23.69 -7.35 3.87
C ASP A 46 -23.36 -7.58 5.35
N TYR A 47 -22.71 -6.62 5.98
CA TYR A 47 -22.37 -6.63 7.41
C TYR A 47 -23.28 -5.71 8.25
N GLU A 48 -24.45 -5.34 7.75
CA GLU A 48 -25.48 -4.57 8.47
C GLU A 48 -24.93 -3.27 9.09
N ASP A 49 -24.10 -2.54 8.35
CA ASP A 49 -23.43 -1.31 8.79
C ASP A 49 -22.47 -1.50 10.01
N CYS A 50 -22.09 -2.73 10.37
CA CYS A 50 -21.08 -3.01 11.40
C CYS A 50 -19.67 -2.64 10.92
N VAL A 51 -19.24 -1.42 11.22
CA VAL A 51 -17.96 -0.84 10.76
C VAL A 51 -16.75 -1.71 11.12
N GLU A 52 -16.74 -2.32 12.30
CA GLU A 52 -15.63 -3.16 12.75
C GLU A 52 -15.46 -4.38 11.82
N ASP A 53 -16.55 -5.07 11.51
CA ASP A 53 -16.50 -6.26 10.66
C ASP A 53 -16.27 -5.90 9.19
N VAL A 54 -16.75 -4.73 8.75
CA VAL A 54 -16.43 -4.18 7.43
C VAL A 54 -14.93 -3.92 7.29
N ASN A 55 -14.28 -3.29 8.28
CA ASN A 55 -12.84 -3.09 8.28
C ASN A 55 -12.09 -4.43 8.19
N LYS A 56 -12.47 -5.42 9.02
CA LYS A 56 -11.89 -6.79 8.94
C LYS A 56 -12.08 -7.43 7.57
N LYS A 57 -13.26 -7.26 6.97
CA LYS A 57 -13.56 -7.83 5.66
C LYS A 57 -12.75 -7.17 4.55
N LEU A 58 -12.65 -5.84 4.53
CA LEU A 58 -11.84 -5.11 3.56
C LEU A 58 -10.36 -5.50 3.67
N ASP A 59 -9.86 -5.65 4.89
CA ASP A 59 -8.50 -6.10 5.18
C ASP A 59 -8.24 -7.52 4.64
N SER A 60 -9.16 -8.47 4.92
CA SER A 60 -9.09 -9.84 4.40
C SER A 60 -9.14 -9.89 2.87
N MET A 61 -10.02 -9.12 2.24
CA MET A 61 -10.05 -9.00 0.77
C MET A 61 -8.74 -8.47 0.21
N GLY A 62 -8.17 -7.46 0.86
CA GLY A 62 -6.88 -6.89 0.50
C GLY A 62 -5.76 -7.93 0.58
N PHE A 63 -5.74 -8.72 1.65
CA PHE A 63 -4.74 -9.77 1.84
C PHE A 63 -4.72 -10.77 0.67
N ASP A 64 -5.89 -11.28 0.29
CA ASP A 64 -6.01 -12.23 -0.83
C ASP A 64 -5.57 -11.61 -2.15
N ILE A 65 -5.87 -10.32 -2.36
CA ILE A 65 -5.40 -9.56 -3.53
C ILE A 65 -3.87 -9.43 -3.49
N GLY A 66 -3.29 -9.04 -2.36
CA GLY A 66 -1.86 -8.88 -2.16
C GLY A 66 -1.07 -10.15 -2.45
N CYS A 67 -1.57 -11.30 -1.99
CA CYS A 67 -0.96 -12.61 -2.25
C CYS A 67 -0.84 -12.92 -3.75
N ARG A 68 -1.76 -12.40 -4.57
CA ARG A 68 -1.75 -12.59 -6.04
C ARG A 68 -0.97 -11.50 -6.77
N LEU A 69 -1.02 -10.26 -6.28
CA LEU A 69 -0.36 -9.12 -6.91
C LEU A 69 1.18 -9.19 -6.84
N VAL A 70 1.72 -9.86 -5.83
CA VAL A 70 3.18 -9.94 -5.62
C VAL A 70 3.93 -10.54 -6.82
N GLU A 71 3.34 -11.52 -7.52
CA GLU A 71 3.97 -12.16 -8.69
C GLU A 71 4.10 -11.18 -9.85
N ASP A 72 3.04 -10.42 -10.14
CA ASP A 72 3.05 -9.37 -11.16
C ASP A 72 4.02 -8.23 -10.80
N PHE A 73 4.07 -7.86 -9.52
CA PHE A 73 5.04 -6.90 -9.00
C PHE A 73 6.49 -7.35 -9.27
N LEU A 74 6.84 -8.59 -8.92
CA LEU A 74 8.19 -9.12 -9.11
C LEU A 74 8.55 -9.19 -10.60
N ALA A 75 7.62 -9.62 -11.44
CA ALA A 75 7.81 -9.71 -12.89
C ALA A 75 8.08 -8.34 -13.54
N LYS A 76 7.32 -7.30 -13.16
CA LYS A 76 7.43 -5.95 -13.75
C LYS A 76 8.63 -5.16 -13.26
N THR A 77 9.05 -5.39 -12.02
CA THR A 77 10.08 -4.56 -11.38
C THR A 77 11.47 -5.19 -11.42
N SER A 78 11.55 -6.52 -11.61
CA SER A 78 12.77 -7.30 -11.42
C SER A 78 13.40 -7.09 -10.03
N THR A 79 12.56 -6.79 -9.04
CA THR A 79 13.00 -6.61 -7.65
C THR A 79 13.50 -7.94 -7.10
N THR A 80 14.71 -7.95 -6.56
CA THR A 80 15.27 -9.09 -5.85
C THR A 80 14.89 -9.05 -4.37
N ARG A 81 15.17 -10.13 -3.64
CA ARG A 81 14.94 -10.18 -2.19
C ARG A 81 15.61 -8.99 -1.48
N CYS A 82 14.83 -8.24 -0.71
CA CYS A 82 15.33 -7.17 0.17
C CYS A 82 16.24 -7.75 1.27
N GLY A 83 17.28 -7.01 1.65
CA GLY A 83 18.22 -7.37 2.69
C GLY A 83 17.73 -7.09 4.11
N ASP A 84 16.93 -6.04 4.29
CA ASP A 84 16.37 -5.67 5.59
C ASP A 84 14.97 -5.01 5.46
N PHE A 85 14.34 -4.78 6.62
CA PHE A 85 13.01 -4.18 6.70
C PHE A 85 12.96 -2.73 6.19
N LYS A 86 14.06 -1.98 6.29
CA LYS A 86 14.14 -0.61 5.76
C LYS A 86 14.07 -0.60 4.24
N GLU A 87 14.83 -1.50 3.62
CA GLU A 87 14.75 -1.71 2.18
C GLU A 87 13.36 -2.20 1.76
N THR A 88 12.74 -3.11 2.52
CA THR A 88 11.36 -3.55 2.25
C THR A 88 10.37 -2.38 2.28
N ALA A 89 10.43 -1.53 3.30
CA ALA A 89 9.54 -0.37 3.41
C ALA A 89 9.73 0.61 2.24
N GLU A 90 10.97 0.88 1.84
CA GLU A 90 11.30 1.72 0.68
C GLU A 90 10.76 1.12 -0.64
N VAL A 91 10.89 -0.20 -0.83
CA VAL A 91 10.36 -0.90 -2.01
C VAL A 91 8.83 -0.85 -2.05
N VAL A 92 8.15 -1.11 -0.93
CA VAL A 92 6.69 -1.01 -0.84
C VAL A 92 6.23 0.41 -1.18
N ALA A 93 6.84 1.41 -0.55
CA ALA A 93 6.45 2.80 -0.70
C ALA A 93 6.71 3.34 -2.11
N LYS A 94 7.94 3.18 -2.62
CA LYS A 94 8.41 3.88 -3.82
C LYS A 94 8.29 3.08 -5.10
N VAL A 95 8.19 1.76 -4.99
CA VAL A 95 7.99 0.87 -6.14
C VAL A 95 6.56 0.35 -6.19
N GLY A 96 6.09 -0.31 -5.12
CA GLY A 96 4.79 -0.98 -5.08
C GLY A 96 3.61 -0.01 -5.24
N LEU A 97 3.49 0.94 -4.30
CA LEU A 97 2.40 1.94 -4.35
C LEU A 97 2.50 2.83 -5.60
N ARG A 98 3.71 3.13 -6.07
CA ARG A 98 3.90 3.87 -7.32
C ARG A 98 3.43 3.07 -8.54
N LEU A 99 3.74 1.78 -8.61
CA LEU A 99 3.39 0.90 -9.73
C LEU A 99 1.88 0.67 -9.83
N PHE A 100 1.19 0.49 -8.71
CA PHE A 100 -0.23 0.10 -8.74
C PHE A 100 -1.18 1.29 -8.63
N LEU A 101 -0.82 2.35 -7.90
CA LEU A 101 -1.70 3.49 -7.65
C LEU A 101 -1.19 4.80 -8.26
N GLY A 102 0.05 4.83 -8.78
CA GLY A 102 0.60 6.03 -9.39
C GLY A 102 0.87 7.17 -8.40
N ILE A 103 0.88 6.91 -7.10
CA ILE A 103 1.07 7.92 -6.04
C ILE A 103 2.53 8.12 -5.67
N GLY A 104 2.85 9.32 -5.18
CA GLY A 104 4.11 9.59 -4.49
C GLY A 104 3.99 9.28 -3.00
N THR A 105 5.09 8.83 -2.40
CA THR A 105 5.13 8.44 -0.99
C THR A 105 6.47 8.77 -0.36
N ARG A 106 6.49 8.84 0.98
CA ARG A 106 7.70 9.04 1.78
C ARG A 106 7.70 8.09 2.98
N VAL A 107 8.80 7.38 3.17
CA VAL A 107 9.04 6.57 4.38
C VAL A 107 9.74 7.42 5.43
N GLY A 108 9.28 7.33 6.67
CA GLY A 108 9.83 8.11 7.80
C GLY A 108 9.34 7.59 9.15
N GLU A 109 9.51 8.42 10.18
CA GLU A 109 9.05 8.15 11.55
C GLU A 109 9.47 6.75 12.06
N TRP A 110 10.73 6.38 11.81
CA TRP A 110 11.29 5.11 12.23
C TRP A 110 11.39 5.03 13.76
N ASN A 111 11.02 3.88 14.33
CA ASN A 111 11.37 3.57 15.72
C ASN A 111 12.89 3.35 15.87
N PRO A 112 13.46 3.48 17.08
CA PRO A 112 14.89 3.28 17.31
C PRO A 112 15.41 1.91 16.86
N GLU A 113 14.57 0.88 16.96
CA GLU A 113 14.90 -0.51 16.59
C GLU A 113 14.90 -0.73 15.07
N GLY A 114 14.33 0.18 14.29
CA GLY A 114 14.21 0.06 12.84
C GLY A 114 13.27 -1.06 12.39
N THR A 115 12.33 -1.46 13.25
CA THR A 115 11.30 -2.49 12.99
C THR A 115 9.93 -1.88 12.71
N GLU A 116 9.79 -0.56 12.80
CA GLU A 116 8.53 0.14 12.58
C GLU A 116 8.79 1.44 11.83
N CYS A 117 7.91 1.78 10.87
CA CYS A 117 7.97 3.04 10.14
C CYS A 117 6.58 3.53 9.71
N VAL A 118 6.52 4.77 9.25
CA VAL A 118 5.34 5.37 8.64
C VAL A 118 5.62 5.70 7.18
N ILE A 119 4.72 5.24 6.31
CA ILE A 119 4.66 5.58 4.89
C ILE A 119 3.60 6.67 4.73
N THR A 120 4.02 7.90 4.45
CA THR A 120 3.10 9.01 4.13
C THR A 120 2.80 9.00 2.63
N LEU A 121 1.52 9.17 2.29
CA LEU A 121 1.01 9.19 0.92
C LEU A 121 0.71 10.64 0.54
N ASP A 122 1.12 11.05 -0.66
CA ASP A 122 0.81 12.41 -1.15
C ASP A 122 -0.71 12.57 -1.40
N THR A 123 -1.35 11.52 -1.90
CA THR A 123 -2.80 11.43 -2.13
C THR A 123 -3.30 10.01 -1.91
N ASN A 124 -4.62 9.86 -1.73
CA ASN A 124 -5.30 8.56 -1.71
C ASN A 124 -6.35 8.50 -2.83
N PRO A 125 -6.03 7.94 -4.01
CA PRO A 125 -6.92 7.95 -5.17
C PRO A 125 -8.22 7.16 -4.95
N LEU A 126 -8.24 6.25 -3.97
CA LEU A 126 -9.45 5.53 -3.58
C LEU A 126 -10.48 6.45 -2.90
N ALA A 127 -10.03 7.57 -2.34
CA ALA A 127 -10.83 8.49 -1.53
C ALA A 127 -11.27 9.76 -2.28
N ASP A 128 -10.88 9.97 -3.54
CA ASP A 128 -11.03 11.24 -4.28
C ASP A 128 -12.48 11.77 -4.42
N PHE A 129 -13.50 10.93 -4.19
CA PHE A 129 -14.92 11.31 -4.27
C PHE A 129 -15.73 10.84 -3.05
N VAL A 130 -15.05 10.61 -1.93
CA VAL A 130 -15.66 9.99 -0.75
C VAL A 130 -15.83 11.02 0.34
N GLU A 131 -17.05 11.09 0.85
CA GLU A 131 -17.36 11.74 2.12
C GLU A 131 -17.98 10.69 3.03
N LEU A 132 -17.46 10.54 4.25
CA LEU A 132 -17.99 9.59 5.21
C LEU A 132 -19.14 10.23 6.03
N PRO A 133 -20.35 9.65 5.99
CA PRO A 133 -21.38 9.97 6.97
C PRO A 133 -20.89 9.78 8.40
N GLU A 134 -21.45 10.54 9.35
CA GLU A 134 -21.06 10.49 10.77
C GLU A 134 -21.13 9.07 11.37
N LYS A 135 -22.12 8.27 10.94
CA LYS A 135 -22.27 6.88 11.36
C LYS A 135 -21.12 5.95 10.93
N TYR A 136 -20.30 6.36 9.96
CA TYR A 136 -19.16 5.60 9.44
C TYR A 136 -17.82 6.28 9.73
N ARG A 137 -17.74 7.19 10.70
CA ARG A 137 -16.49 7.90 11.06
C ARG A 137 -15.31 6.97 11.41
N ASP A 138 -15.61 5.76 11.87
CA ASP A 138 -14.63 4.76 12.28
C ASP A 138 -14.28 3.77 11.13
N LEU A 139 -14.87 3.96 9.95
CA LEU A 139 -14.58 3.18 8.75
C LEU A 139 -13.22 3.63 8.20
N SER A 140 -12.28 2.69 8.16
CA SER A 140 -11.06 2.86 7.36
C SER A 140 -11.43 2.56 5.91
N PHE A 141 -11.91 3.57 5.18
CA PHE A 141 -12.46 3.39 3.83
C PHE A 141 -11.49 2.65 2.91
N SER A 142 -10.19 2.93 3.04
CA SER A 142 -9.11 2.29 2.28
C SER A 142 -8.38 1.17 3.02
N GLN A 143 -9.03 0.49 3.99
CA GLN A 143 -8.42 -0.62 4.77
C GLN A 143 -7.89 -1.74 3.87
N MET A 144 -8.47 -1.93 2.70
CA MET A 144 -8.03 -2.93 1.73
C MET A 144 -6.56 -2.73 1.32
N LEU A 145 -6.03 -1.50 1.31
CA LEU A 145 -4.61 -1.24 1.03
C LEU A 145 -3.68 -1.87 2.07
N CYS A 146 -4.07 -1.84 3.35
CA CYS A 146 -3.29 -2.48 4.41
C CYS A 146 -3.25 -4.00 4.23
N GLY A 147 -4.40 -4.60 3.90
CA GLY A 147 -4.48 -6.00 3.54
C GLY A 147 -3.56 -6.36 2.37
N VAL A 148 -3.59 -5.59 1.29
CA VAL A 148 -2.74 -5.80 0.10
C VAL A 148 -1.26 -5.81 0.45
N ILE A 149 -0.80 -4.84 1.25
CA ILE A 149 0.60 -4.75 1.66
C ILE A 149 0.99 -5.98 2.48
N ARG A 150 0.19 -6.37 3.47
CA ARG A 150 0.49 -7.57 4.29
C ARG A 150 0.51 -8.84 3.45
N GLY A 151 -0.50 -9.05 2.60
CA GLY A 151 -0.60 -10.25 1.76
C GLY A 151 0.60 -10.37 0.81
N ALA A 152 0.99 -9.27 0.18
CA ALA A 152 2.16 -9.27 -0.71
C ALA A 152 3.47 -9.59 0.04
N LEU A 153 3.66 -9.01 1.23
CA LEU A 153 4.86 -9.24 2.03
C LEU A 153 4.91 -10.66 2.62
N GLU A 154 3.77 -11.23 2.99
CA GLU A 154 3.72 -12.59 3.51
C GLU A 154 4.19 -13.62 2.47
N MET A 155 3.85 -13.43 1.20
CA MET A 155 4.28 -14.28 0.10
C MET A 155 5.80 -14.27 -0.16
N VAL A 156 6.50 -13.25 0.33
CA VAL A 156 7.98 -13.17 0.29
C VAL A 156 8.61 -13.43 1.66
N SER A 157 7.88 -14.12 2.55
CA SER A 157 8.32 -14.49 3.90
C SER A 157 8.60 -13.29 4.83
N VAL A 158 7.93 -12.16 4.61
CA VAL A 158 8.01 -10.98 5.49
C VAL A 158 6.64 -10.77 6.14
N ARG A 159 6.53 -11.08 7.43
CA ARG A 159 5.30 -10.86 8.19
C ARG A 159 5.33 -9.49 8.82
N VAL A 160 4.28 -8.72 8.57
CA VAL A 160 4.12 -7.37 9.09
C VAL A 160 2.69 -7.12 9.55
N THR A 161 2.54 -6.17 10.45
CA THR A 161 1.30 -5.44 10.71
C THR A 161 1.29 -4.19 9.82
N CYS A 162 0.13 -3.86 9.27
CA CYS A 162 -0.07 -2.70 8.42
C CYS A 162 -1.37 -2.01 8.83
N GLU A 163 -1.30 -0.76 9.24
CA GLU A 163 -2.43 -0.02 9.82
C GLU A 163 -2.43 1.43 9.37
N TRP A 164 -3.60 2.06 9.32
CA TRP A 164 -3.68 3.50 9.07
C TRP A 164 -3.20 4.28 10.30
N ALA A 165 -2.13 5.06 10.13
CA ALA A 165 -1.64 6.01 11.15
C ALA A 165 -2.38 7.34 11.09
N ARG A 166 -2.72 7.80 9.88
CA ARG A 166 -3.47 9.03 9.59
C ARG A 166 -4.37 8.79 8.39
N ASP A 167 -5.60 9.28 8.47
CA ASP A 167 -6.61 9.17 7.42
C ASP A 167 -7.46 10.45 7.37
N ALA A 168 -7.38 11.18 6.26
CA ALA A 168 -8.10 12.44 6.10
C ALA A 168 -9.63 12.25 6.07
N LEU A 169 -10.14 11.10 5.63
CA LEU A 169 -11.58 10.81 5.68
C LEU A 169 -12.09 10.66 7.12
N ARG A 170 -11.20 10.38 8.06
CA ARG A 170 -11.48 10.21 9.49
C ARG A 170 -11.03 11.42 10.33
N GLY A 171 -10.75 12.54 9.67
CA GLY A 171 -10.34 13.81 10.31
C GLY A 171 -8.85 13.93 10.62
N GLY A 172 -8.00 13.04 10.09
CA GLY A 172 -6.54 13.14 10.19
C GLY A 172 -5.95 14.18 9.24
N ASP A 173 -4.72 14.62 9.52
CA ASP A 173 -3.95 15.46 8.60
C ASP A 173 -3.22 14.59 7.56
N GLY A 174 -3.83 14.44 6.38
CA GLY A 174 -3.33 13.63 5.27
C GLY A 174 -3.50 12.12 5.46
N TYR A 175 -2.74 11.35 4.67
CA TYR A 175 -2.82 9.89 4.61
C TYR A 175 -1.48 9.26 4.96
N ALA A 176 -1.47 8.35 5.92
CA ALA A 176 -0.25 7.64 6.31
C ALA A 176 -0.54 6.23 6.83
N ILE A 177 0.32 5.30 6.47
CA ILE A 177 0.25 3.89 6.85
C ILE A 177 1.44 3.57 7.76
N ARG A 178 1.20 2.93 8.90
CA ARG A 178 2.21 2.36 9.78
C ARG A 178 2.51 0.93 9.37
N LEU A 179 3.79 0.58 9.27
CA LEU A 179 4.28 -0.76 8.98
C LEU A 179 5.17 -1.22 10.14
N LEU A 180 4.89 -2.40 10.71
CA LEU A 180 5.57 -3.02 11.86
C LEU A 180 5.85 -4.50 11.61
#